data_AF-A0A5R1YZA8-F1
#
_entry.id   AF-A0A5R1YZA8-F1
#
_cell.length_a   1.000
_cell.length_b   1.000
_cell.length_c   1.000
_cell.angle_alpha   90.00
_cell.angle_beta   90.00
_cell.angle_gamma   90.00
#
_symmetry.space_group_name_H-M   'P 1'
#
loop_
_entity.id
_entity.type
_entity.pdbx_description
1 polymer ?
#
loop_
_entity_poly.entity_id
_entity_poly.type
_entity_poly.pdbx_seq_one_letter_code
_entity_poly.pdbx_strand_id
1 'polypeptide(L)'
;MSLMQFSGLLVVWLLSTLFIATLTWFEFRRVRFNFNVFFSLLFLLTFFFGFPLTSVLVFRFDVGVAPPEILLQALLSAACFYGVYYVTYKTRLRKRVVDVPRKPLFTMNRVETHLTWVILMGIALVSVAIFFMHNGFLLFRLHSYSQIFSSEVSGVALKRFFYFFIPAMLVVYFLRQDSKAWLFFLVSTVAFGLLTYMIVGGTRANIIIAFAIFLFIGIIRGWISLWMLAAAGVLGIVGMFWLALKRYGLNVSGDEAFYTFLYLTRDTFSPWENLALLLQNYHNIDFQGLAPIVRDFYVFIPTWLWPGRPS
;
A
#
# COMPACT_ATOMS: atom_id res chain seq x y z
N MET A 1 -9.05 -25.51 -16.84
CA MET A 1 -10.05 -25.53 -15.74
C MET A 1 -11.36 -26.05 -16.29
N SER A 2 -12.03 -27.02 -15.65
CA SER A 2 -13.33 -27.51 -16.15
C SER A 2 -14.47 -26.53 -15.84
N LEU A 3 -15.56 -26.61 -16.60
CA LEU A 3 -16.74 -25.74 -16.40
C LEU A 3 -17.38 -25.93 -15.01
N MET A 4 -17.34 -27.16 -14.47
CA MET A 4 -17.84 -27.47 -13.13
C MET A 4 -16.97 -26.83 -12.03
N GLN A 5 -15.64 -26.93 -12.18
CA GLN A 5 -14.70 -26.30 -11.25
C GLN A 5 -14.86 -24.77 -11.26
N PHE A 6 -15.04 -24.18 -12.44
CA PHE A 6 -15.34 -22.76 -12.59
C PHE A 6 -16.63 -22.37 -11.88
N SER A 7 -17.71 -23.13 -12.10
CA SER A 7 -19.01 -22.86 -11.51
C SER A 7 -18.94 -22.89 -9.98
N GLY A 8 -18.22 -23.84 -9.41
CA GLY A 8 -17.96 -23.89 -7.97
C GLY A 8 -17.23 -22.65 -7.45
N LEU A 9 -16.14 -22.24 -8.12
CA LEU A 9 -15.40 -21.02 -7.76
C LEU A 9 -16.25 -19.76 -7.90
N LEU A 10 -17.05 -19.66 -8.96
CA LEU A 10 -17.93 -18.53 -9.21
C LEU A 10 -18.96 -18.38 -8.10
N VAL A 11 -19.57 -19.48 -7.64
CA VAL A 11 -20.53 -19.46 -6.52
C VAL A 11 -19.86 -18.95 -5.25
N VAL A 12 -18.67 -19.46 -4.91
CA VAL A 12 -17.93 -19.03 -3.71
C VAL A 12 -17.52 -17.56 -3.82
N TRP A 13 -17.08 -17.12 -5.00
CA TRP A 13 -16.74 -15.73 -5.28
C TRP A 13 -17.95 -14.81 -5.14
N LEU A 14 -19.12 -15.19 -5.68
CA LEU A 14 -20.36 -14.43 -5.56
C LEU A 14 -20.80 -14.30 -4.11
N LEU A 15 -20.83 -15.41 -3.37
CA LEU A 15 -21.23 -15.41 -1.95
C LEU A 15 -20.29 -14.55 -1.10
N SER A 16 -18.98 -14.68 -1.30
CA SER A 16 -17.97 -13.92 -0.57
C SER A 16 -18.04 -12.43 -0.90
N THR A 17 -18.16 -12.10 -2.19
CA THR A 17 -18.26 -10.70 -2.65
C THR A 17 -19.55 -10.06 -2.14
N LEU A 18 -20.68 -10.77 -2.22
CA LEU A 18 -21.96 -10.31 -1.71
C LEU A 18 -21.89 -10.09 -0.19
N PHE A 19 -21.33 -11.04 0.56
CA PHE A 19 -21.14 -10.92 2.00
C PHE A 19 -20.38 -9.63 2.35
N ILE A 20 -19.20 -9.41 1.76
CA ILE A 20 -18.35 -8.24 2.04
C ILE A 20 -19.03 -6.94 1.58
N ALA A 21 -19.62 -6.93 0.38
CA ALA A 21 -20.28 -5.75 -0.17
C ALA A 21 -21.50 -5.35 0.66
N THR A 22 -22.28 -6.31 1.15
CA THR A 22 -23.47 -6.06 1.97
C THR A 22 -23.07 -5.44 3.31
N LEU A 23 -22.04 -5.99 3.97
CA LEU A 23 -21.50 -5.42 5.20
C LEU A 23 -20.95 -4.01 4.97
N THR A 24 -20.22 -3.80 3.88
CA THR A 24 -19.66 -2.49 3.51
C THR A 24 -20.78 -1.47 3.24
N TRP A 25 -21.85 -1.87 2.55
CA TRP A 25 -23.01 -1.02 2.26
C TRP A 25 -23.72 -0.57 3.52
N PHE A 26 -23.92 -1.47 4.49
CA PHE A 26 -24.52 -1.11 5.78
C PHE A 26 -23.67 -0.08 6.54
N GLU A 27 -22.34 -0.22 6.52
CA GLU A 27 -21.44 0.75 7.14
C GLU A 27 -21.44 2.09 6.42
N PHE A 28 -21.46 2.06 5.08
CA PHE A 28 -21.55 3.26 4.27
C PHE A 28 -22.84 4.03 4.53
N ARG A 29 -24.00 3.35 4.66
CA ARG A 29 -25.25 4.03 5.01
C ARG A 29 -25.23 4.66 6.42
N ARG A 30 -24.44 4.14 7.35
CA ARG A 30 -24.37 4.66 8.73
C ARG A 30 -23.45 5.86 8.88
N VAL A 31 -22.24 5.82 8.33
CA VAL A 31 -21.17 6.81 8.59
C VAL A 31 -20.67 7.46 7.29
N ARG A 32 -21.31 7.21 6.15
CA ARG A 32 -20.83 7.55 4.80
C ARG A 32 -19.43 6.97 4.59
N PHE A 33 -18.40 7.81 4.68
CA PHE A 33 -17.04 7.38 4.46
C PHE A 33 -16.30 7.22 5.79
N ASN A 34 -15.83 6.02 6.07
CA ASN A 34 -14.94 5.73 7.18
C ASN A 34 -13.80 4.81 6.73
N PHE A 35 -12.78 4.66 7.57
CA PHE A 35 -11.61 3.83 7.27
C PHE A 35 -11.98 2.35 7.02
N ASN A 36 -13.04 1.85 7.67
CA ASN A 36 -13.52 0.48 7.48
C ASN A 36 -14.12 0.27 6.08
N VAL A 37 -14.92 1.20 5.58
CA VAL A 37 -15.47 1.16 4.22
C VAL A 37 -14.34 1.20 3.20
N PHE A 38 -13.37 2.11 3.38
CA PHE A 38 -12.21 2.19 2.48
C PHE A 38 -11.38 0.90 2.48
N PHE A 39 -11.06 0.37 3.67
CA PHE A 39 -10.36 -0.90 3.80
C PHE A 39 -11.14 -2.03 3.12
N SER A 40 -12.46 -2.11 3.31
CA SER A 40 -13.29 -3.16 2.71
C SER A 40 -13.34 -3.07 1.19
N LEU A 41 -13.39 -1.86 0.63
CA LEU A 41 -13.31 -1.63 -0.83
C LEU A 41 -11.95 -2.05 -1.39
N LEU A 42 -10.85 -1.66 -0.73
CA LEU A 42 -9.51 -2.10 -1.11
C LEU A 42 -9.37 -3.61 -0.99
N PHE A 43 -9.92 -4.22 0.05
CA PHE A 43 -9.88 -5.66 0.25
C PHE A 43 -10.59 -6.42 -0.88
N LEU A 44 -11.79 -5.96 -1.27
CA LEU A 44 -12.51 -6.49 -2.43
C LEU A 44 -11.69 -6.32 -3.72
N LEU A 45 -11.11 -5.14 -3.93
CA LEU A 45 -10.26 -4.87 -5.09
C LEU A 45 -9.04 -5.80 -5.13
N THR A 46 -8.36 -6.00 -4.01
CA THR A 46 -7.12 -6.79 -3.96
C THR A 46 -7.37 -8.29 -4.09
N PHE A 47 -8.38 -8.83 -3.40
CA PHE A 47 -8.55 -10.29 -3.29
C PHE A 47 -9.62 -10.89 -4.21
N PHE A 48 -10.60 -10.09 -4.66
CA PHE A 48 -11.76 -10.62 -5.40
C PHE A 48 -11.88 -10.07 -6.83
N PHE A 49 -11.41 -8.85 -7.10
CA PHE A 49 -11.56 -8.22 -8.43
C PHE A 49 -10.81 -8.95 -9.55
N GLY A 50 -9.72 -9.64 -9.23
CA GLY A 50 -8.94 -10.37 -10.21
C GLY A 50 -9.60 -11.66 -10.70
N PHE A 51 -10.57 -12.23 -9.97
CA PHE A 51 -11.21 -13.48 -10.37
C PHE A 51 -11.96 -13.38 -11.71
N PRO A 52 -12.82 -12.35 -11.96
CA PRO A 52 -13.41 -12.12 -13.28
C PRO A 52 -12.36 -11.97 -14.40
N LEU A 53 -11.25 -11.27 -14.14
CA LEU A 53 -10.18 -11.07 -15.12
C LEU A 53 -9.50 -12.40 -15.46
N THR A 54 -9.16 -13.19 -14.43
CA THR A 54 -8.60 -14.53 -14.60
C THR A 54 -9.58 -15.45 -15.34
N SER A 55 -10.88 -15.33 -15.10
CA SER A 55 -11.89 -16.13 -15.79
C SER A 55 -11.88 -15.87 -17.30
N VAL A 56 -11.83 -14.60 -17.70
CA VAL A 56 -11.71 -14.22 -19.13
C VAL A 56 -10.39 -14.72 -19.70
N LEU A 57 -9.27 -14.60 -18.96
CA LEU A 57 -7.96 -15.09 -19.39
C LEU A 57 -7.95 -16.62 -19.61
N VAL A 58 -8.54 -17.40 -18.70
CA VAL A 58 -8.59 -18.86 -18.80
C VAL A 58 -9.49 -19.32 -19.95
N PHE A 59 -10.69 -18.74 -20.12
CA PHE A 59 -11.63 -19.22 -21.13
C PHE A 59 -11.38 -18.68 -22.54
N ARG A 60 -10.85 -17.46 -22.68
CA ARG A 60 -10.61 -16.84 -23.99
C ARG A 60 -9.19 -17.06 -24.51
N PHE A 61 -8.22 -17.17 -23.61
CA PHE A 61 -6.79 -17.21 -23.97
C PHE A 61 -6.07 -18.46 -23.47
N ASP A 62 -6.80 -19.43 -22.90
CA ASP A 62 -6.28 -20.71 -22.40
C ASP A 62 -5.07 -20.56 -21.45
N VAL A 63 -5.10 -19.53 -20.60
CA VAL A 63 -4.02 -19.24 -19.66
C VAL A 63 -3.97 -20.29 -18.56
N GLY A 64 -2.79 -20.86 -18.35
CA GLY A 64 -2.51 -21.72 -17.21
C GLY A 64 -2.55 -20.93 -15.90
N VAL A 65 -3.43 -21.35 -14.99
CA VAL A 65 -3.58 -20.76 -13.65
C VAL A 65 -3.33 -21.81 -12.58
N ALA A 66 -3.14 -21.37 -11.34
CA ALA A 66 -3.02 -22.28 -10.20
C ALA A 66 -4.20 -23.27 -10.13
N PRO A 67 -4.00 -24.48 -9.58
CA PRO A 67 -5.04 -25.49 -9.47
C PRO A 67 -6.34 -24.95 -8.84
N PRO A 68 -7.54 -25.33 -9.34
CA PRO A 68 -8.81 -24.79 -8.85
C PRO A 68 -9.04 -24.97 -7.35
N GLU A 69 -8.52 -26.04 -6.75
CA GLU A 69 -8.58 -26.27 -5.30
C GLU A 69 -7.84 -25.20 -4.50
N ILE A 70 -6.68 -24.75 -5.01
CA ILE A 70 -5.87 -23.72 -4.37
C ILE A 70 -6.51 -22.34 -4.58
N LEU A 71 -7.09 -22.10 -5.75
CA LEU A 71 -7.89 -20.89 -6.01
C LEU A 71 -9.11 -20.82 -5.06
N LEU A 72 -9.75 -21.96 -4.80
CA LEU A 72 -10.85 -22.05 -3.82
C LEU A 72 -10.35 -21.74 -2.41
N GLN A 73 -9.23 -22.31 -1.99
CA GLN A 73 -8.61 -22.01 -0.70
C GLN A 73 -8.23 -20.53 -0.58
N ALA A 74 -7.74 -19.90 -1.65
CA ALA A 74 -7.43 -18.46 -1.66
C ALA A 74 -8.69 -17.61 -1.45
N LEU A 75 -9.80 -17.92 -2.14
CA LEU A 75 -11.07 -17.21 -1.97
C LEU A 75 -11.66 -17.40 -0.55
N LEU A 76 -11.68 -18.64 -0.06
CA LEU A 76 -12.22 -18.96 1.27
C LEU A 76 -11.37 -18.37 2.40
N SER A 77 -10.03 -18.45 2.29
CA SER A 77 -9.13 -17.85 3.27
C SER A 77 -9.29 -16.32 3.29
N ALA A 78 -9.33 -15.66 2.13
CA ALA A 78 -9.58 -14.23 2.05
C ALA A 78 -10.94 -13.84 2.67
N ALA A 79 -12.01 -14.59 2.37
CA ALA A 79 -13.33 -14.37 2.96
C ALA A 79 -13.33 -14.57 4.49
N CYS A 80 -12.65 -15.61 4.98
CA CYS A 80 -12.51 -15.91 6.39
C CYS A 80 -11.73 -14.80 7.13
N PHE A 81 -10.59 -14.37 6.59
CA PHE A 81 -9.81 -13.27 7.16
C PHE A 81 -10.60 -11.96 7.19
N TYR A 82 -11.41 -11.68 6.18
CA TYR A 82 -12.33 -10.54 6.22
C TYR A 82 -13.39 -10.70 7.32
N GLY A 83 -13.95 -11.90 7.48
CA GLY A 83 -14.88 -12.22 8.57
C GLY A 83 -14.25 -11.96 9.95
N VAL A 84 -13.03 -12.46 10.18
CA VAL A 84 -12.26 -12.20 11.42
C VAL A 84 -12.03 -10.71 11.62
N TYR A 85 -11.62 -9.99 10.57
CA TYR A 85 -11.48 -8.54 10.61
C TYR A 85 -12.78 -7.84 11.02
N TYR A 86 -13.90 -8.17 10.36
CA TYR A 86 -15.18 -7.53 10.58
C TYR A 86 -15.72 -7.82 11.98
N VAL A 87 -15.64 -9.07 12.43
CA VAL A 87 -15.99 -9.46 13.79
C VAL A 87 -15.14 -8.66 14.77
N THR A 88 -13.81 -8.66 14.64
CA THR A 88 -12.91 -7.92 15.53
C THR A 88 -13.20 -6.41 15.55
N TYR A 89 -13.51 -5.84 14.38
CA TYR A 89 -13.89 -4.43 14.25
C TYR A 89 -15.20 -4.10 15.00
N LYS A 90 -16.17 -5.01 14.96
CA LYS A 90 -17.49 -4.85 15.60
C LYS A 90 -17.49 -5.23 17.07
N THR A 91 -16.90 -6.37 17.42
CA THR A 91 -16.65 -6.81 18.79
C THR A 91 -15.51 -5.98 19.34
N ARG A 92 -15.82 -4.73 19.72
CA ARG A 92 -14.86 -3.89 20.43
C ARG A 92 -14.37 -4.65 21.66
N LEU A 93 -13.14 -5.17 21.61
CA LEU A 93 -12.48 -5.88 22.73
C LEU A 93 -12.35 -5.01 23.98
N ARG A 94 -12.59 -3.70 23.86
CA ARG A 94 -12.60 -2.73 24.95
C ARG A 94 -13.95 -2.03 24.99
N LYS A 95 -14.63 -2.06 26.15
CA LYS A 95 -15.85 -1.28 26.39
C LYS A 95 -15.63 0.17 25.97
N ARG A 96 -16.59 0.73 25.23
CA ARG A 96 -16.64 2.17 24.97
C ARG A 96 -16.84 2.85 26.32
N VAL A 97 -15.75 3.32 26.92
CA VAL A 97 -15.84 4.28 28.01
C VAL A 97 -16.51 5.49 27.38
N VAL A 98 -17.72 5.79 27.85
CA VAL A 98 -18.52 6.95 27.48
C VAL A 98 -17.64 8.19 27.49
N ASP A 99 -17.92 9.12 26.57
CA ASP A 99 -17.22 10.37 26.27
C ASP A 99 -16.84 11.19 27.52
N VAL A 100 -15.85 10.73 28.29
CA VAL A 100 -15.10 11.59 29.20
C VAL A 100 -14.23 12.43 28.28
N PRO A 101 -14.32 13.78 28.32
CA PRO A 101 -13.44 14.63 27.55
C PRO A 101 -12.01 14.24 27.91
N ARG A 102 -11.35 13.51 27.00
CA ARG A 102 -9.99 13.06 27.20
C ARG A 102 -9.17 14.32 27.30
N LYS A 103 -8.59 14.57 28.48
CA LYS A 103 -7.58 15.62 28.62
C LYS A 103 -6.56 15.40 27.50
N PRO A 104 -6.29 16.41 26.65
CA PRO A 104 -5.28 16.26 25.62
C PRO A 104 -3.97 15.84 26.31
N LEU A 105 -3.46 14.66 25.97
CA LEU A 105 -2.24 14.10 26.59
C LEU A 105 -1.03 15.00 26.31
N PHE A 106 -1.08 15.75 25.20
CA PHE A 106 -0.10 16.74 24.82
C PHE A 106 -0.82 17.99 24.35
N THR A 107 -0.62 19.10 25.05
CA THR A 107 -0.98 20.44 24.59
C THR A 107 0.30 21.09 24.10
N MET A 108 0.43 21.27 22.78
CA MET A 108 1.56 21.99 22.20
C MET A 108 1.18 23.45 21.97
N ASN A 109 2.06 24.36 22.36
CA ASN A 109 1.95 25.76 22.00
C ASN A 109 2.34 25.98 20.51
N ARG A 110 2.02 27.13 19.94
CA ARG A 110 2.40 27.47 18.55
C ARG A 110 3.90 27.38 18.33
N VAL A 111 4.70 27.87 19.28
CA VAL A 111 6.17 27.82 19.19
C VAL A 111 6.68 26.38 19.19
N GLU A 112 6.18 25.54 20.10
CA GLU A 112 6.53 24.13 20.18
C GLU A 112 6.12 23.38 18.90
N THR A 113 4.96 23.73 18.34
CA THR A 113 4.48 23.16 17.07
C THR A 113 5.41 23.54 15.91
N HIS A 114 5.82 24.81 15.84
CA HIS A 114 6.77 25.29 14.84
C HIS A 114 8.13 24.61 14.97
N LEU A 115 8.65 24.52 16.19
CA LEU A 115 9.92 23.86 16.49
C LEU A 115 9.88 22.37 16.15
N THR A 116 8.77 21.69 16.44
CA THR A 116 8.60 20.26 16.16
C THR A 116 8.69 19.96 14.67
N TRP A 117 7.97 20.68 13.80
CA TRP A 117 8.04 20.40 12.36
C TRP A 117 9.40 20.78 11.78
N VAL A 118 10.04 21.85 12.27
CA VAL A 118 11.40 22.24 11.85
C VAL A 118 12.41 21.16 12.22
N ILE A 119 12.35 20.61 13.44
CA ILE A 119 13.24 19.53 13.87
C ILE A 119 13.01 18.26 13.04
N LEU A 120 11.74 17.84 12.87
CA LEU A 120 11.42 16.64 12.07
C LEU A 120 11.88 16.78 10.62
N MET A 121 11.66 17.96 10.02
CA MET A 121 12.14 18.28 8.67
C MET A 121 13.67 18.29 8.63
N GLY A 122 14.31 18.91 9.61
CA GLY A 122 15.77 18.96 9.74
C GLY A 122 16.39 17.58 9.84
N ILE A 123 15.85 16.70 10.68
CA ILE A 123 16.29 15.30 10.81
C ILE A 123 16.18 14.59 9.46
N ALA A 124 15.06 14.73 8.75
CA ALA A 124 14.87 14.10 7.45
C ALA A 124 15.86 14.62 6.41
N LEU A 125 16.04 15.94 6.30
CA LEU A 125 16.93 16.57 5.33
C LEU A 125 18.41 16.27 5.61
N VAL A 126 18.85 16.37 6.86
CA VAL A 126 20.22 16.04 7.28
C VAL A 126 20.50 14.56 7.04
N SER A 127 19.56 13.67 7.36
CA SER A 127 19.72 12.23 7.09
C SER A 127 19.85 11.95 5.60
N VAL A 128 19.04 12.59 4.75
CA VAL A 128 19.14 12.46 3.29
C VAL A 128 20.49 12.98 2.78
N ALA A 129 20.94 14.15 3.27
CA ALA A 129 22.20 14.74 2.88
C ALA A 129 23.39 13.85 3.27
N ILE A 130 23.44 13.34 4.50
CA ILE A 130 24.49 12.42 4.96
C ILE A 130 24.48 11.14 4.12
N PHE A 131 23.29 10.55 3.90
CA PHE A 131 23.18 9.34 3.09
C PHE A 131 23.65 9.58 1.64
N PHE A 132 23.32 10.74 1.06
CA PHE A 132 23.77 11.15 -0.26
C PHE A 132 25.29 11.38 -0.31
N MET A 133 25.88 12.00 0.71
CA MET A 133 27.34 12.18 0.79
C MET A 133 28.09 10.84 0.85
N HIS A 134 27.53 9.85 1.54
CA HIS A 134 28.15 8.54 1.66
C HIS A 134 28.01 7.65 0.42
N ASN A 135 26.88 7.74 -0.30
CA ASN A 135 26.54 6.75 -1.34
C ASN A 135 26.32 7.35 -2.74
N GLY A 136 26.18 8.67 -2.87
CA GLY A 136 25.80 9.34 -4.12
C GLY A 136 24.38 8.99 -4.57
N PHE A 137 24.12 9.09 -5.87
CA PHE A 137 22.84 8.67 -6.47
C PHE A 137 22.85 7.17 -6.76
N LEU A 138 22.25 6.37 -5.88
CA LEU A 138 22.18 4.91 -6.05
C LEU A 138 21.33 4.46 -7.24
N LEU A 139 20.38 5.29 -7.69
CA LEU A 139 19.49 4.96 -8.81
C LEU A 139 20.23 4.80 -10.15
N PHE A 140 21.39 5.44 -10.32
CA PHE A 140 22.20 5.31 -11.54
C PHE A 140 23.28 4.22 -11.44
N ARG A 141 23.45 3.60 -10.26
CA ARG A 141 24.53 2.63 -9.99
C ARG A 141 24.05 1.18 -9.82
N LEU A 142 22.79 0.97 -9.40
CA LEU A 142 22.25 -0.35 -9.08
C LEU A 142 21.43 -0.91 -10.25
N HIS A 143 21.84 -2.07 -10.79
CA HIS A 143 21.13 -2.75 -11.87
C HIS A 143 19.97 -3.65 -11.35
N SER A 144 19.90 -3.96 -10.05
CA SER A 144 18.79 -4.73 -9.45
C SER A 144 18.38 -4.26 -8.03
N TYR A 145 17.08 -4.37 -7.70
CA TYR A 145 16.48 -3.93 -6.42
C TYR A 145 17.06 -4.67 -5.19
N SER A 146 17.53 -5.91 -5.36
CA SER A 146 18.15 -6.69 -4.27
C SER A 146 19.52 -6.16 -3.83
N GLN A 147 20.22 -5.39 -4.68
CA GLN A 147 21.49 -4.75 -4.34
C GLN A 147 21.34 -3.54 -3.41
N ILE A 148 20.11 -3.05 -3.18
CA ILE A 148 19.81 -1.98 -2.20
C ILE A 148 20.14 -2.42 -0.75
N PHE A 149 20.29 -3.73 -0.54
CA PHE A 149 20.69 -4.38 0.71
C PHE A 149 22.08 -5.04 0.65
N SER A 150 22.86 -4.79 -0.40
CA SER A 150 24.26 -5.27 -0.43
C SER A 150 25.11 -4.51 0.59
N SER A 151 26.20 -5.13 1.04
CA SER A 151 27.19 -4.53 1.94
C SER A 151 27.88 -3.27 1.37
N GLU A 152 27.61 -2.92 0.10
CA GLU A 152 28.18 -1.76 -0.57
C GLU A 152 27.44 -0.45 -0.23
N VAL A 153 26.21 -0.53 0.31
CA VAL A 153 25.42 0.66 0.70
C VAL A 153 25.56 0.91 2.20
N SER A 154 26.30 1.96 2.56
CA SER A 154 26.47 2.37 3.95
C SER A 154 25.27 3.20 4.45
N GLY A 155 24.85 3.00 5.70
CA GLY A 155 23.81 3.84 6.31
C GLY A 155 22.37 3.54 5.90
N VAL A 156 22.03 2.29 5.56
CA VAL A 156 20.65 1.85 5.24
C VAL A 156 19.64 2.25 6.34
N ALA A 157 20.10 2.30 7.60
CA ALA A 157 19.35 2.79 8.75
C ALA A 157 18.78 4.21 8.55
N LEU A 158 19.54 5.11 7.91
CA LEU A 158 19.17 6.51 7.73
C LEU A 158 17.90 6.66 6.89
N LYS A 159 17.62 5.69 6.01
CA LYS A 159 16.42 5.67 5.16
C LYS A 159 15.13 5.79 5.97
N ARG A 160 15.12 5.31 7.21
CA ARG A 160 13.95 5.38 8.10
C ARG A 160 13.68 6.80 8.62
N PHE A 161 14.72 7.61 8.75
CA PHE A 161 14.56 9.00 9.17
C PHE A 161 13.97 9.88 8.06
N PHE A 162 13.99 9.42 6.80
CA PHE A 162 13.38 10.15 5.70
C PHE A 162 11.86 10.27 5.87
N TYR A 163 11.24 9.26 6.50
CA TYR A 163 9.81 9.27 6.79
C TYR A 163 9.39 10.43 7.69
N PHE A 164 10.29 11.05 8.47
CA PHE A 164 9.97 12.20 9.32
C PHE A 164 9.59 13.46 8.54
N PHE A 165 9.89 13.52 7.24
CA PHE A 165 9.44 14.62 6.40
C PHE A 165 7.91 14.66 6.26
N ILE A 166 7.26 13.50 6.20
CA ILE A 166 5.79 13.40 6.08
C ILE A 166 5.07 13.99 7.30
N PRO A 167 5.35 13.58 8.56
CA PRO A 167 4.74 14.20 9.73
C PRO A 167 5.13 15.67 9.89
N ALA A 168 6.33 16.09 9.49
CA ALA A 168 6.69 17.52 9.48
C ALA A 168 5.74 18.34 8.59
N MET A 169 5.52 17.90 7.36
CA MET A 169 4.59 18.56 6.43
C MET A 169 3.13 18.44 6.88
N LEU A 170 2.75 17.35 7.56
CA LEU A 170 1.42 17.25 8.17
C LEU A 170 1.20 18.29 9.25
N VAL A 171 2.18 18.56 10.10
CA VAL A 171 2.07 19.63 11.11
C VAL A 171 1.86 20.98 10.42
N VAL A 172 2.60 21.27 9.33
CA VAL A 172 2.39 22.49 8.53
C VAL A 172 0.97 22.57 7.96
N TYR A 173 0.45 21.46 7.43
CA TYR A 173 -0.95 21.39 6.98
C TYR A 173 -1.95 21.61 8.13
N PHE A 174 -1.73 21.01 9.30
CA PHE A 174 -2.65 21.19 10.43
C PHE A 174 -2.63 22.60 11.02
N LEU A 175 -1.54 23.36 10.86
CA LEU A 175 -1.46 24.77 11.21
C LEU A 175 -2.32 25.66 10.31
N ARG A 176 -2.45 25.31 9.02
CA ARG A 176 -3.25 26.04 8.03
C ARG A 176 -4.08 25.03 7.22
N GLN A 177 -5.30 24.78 7.68
CA GLN A 177 -6.17 23.71 7.17
C GLN A 177 -6.92 24.13 5.88
N ASP A 178 -6.24 24.77 4.94
CA ASP A 178 -6.82 25.29 3.70
C ASP A 178 -6.42 24.44 2.48
N SER A 179 -7.13 24.63 1.36
CA SER A 179 -6.90 23.85 0.13
C SER A 179 -5.50 24.09 -0.46
N LYS A 180 -4.90 25.29 -0.25
CA LYS A 180 -3.54 25.57 -0.75
C LYS A 180 -2.50 24.84 0.08
N ALA A 181 -2.64 24.80 1.40
CA ALA A 181 -1.75 24.01 2.25
C ALA A 181 -1.84 22.50 1.98
N TRP A 182 -3.02 22.01 1.60
CA TRP A 182 -3.20 20.62 1.19
C TRP A 182 -2.49 20.28 -0.12
N LEU A 183 -2.60 21.14 -1.14
CA LEU A 183 -1.81 20.99 -2.36
C LEU A 183 -0.31 21.17 -2.10
N PHE A 184 0.06 22.11 -1.24
CA PHE A 184 1.45 22.30 -0.82
C PHE A 184 2.01 21.05 -0.14
N PHE A 185 1.23 20.40 0.74
CA PHE A 185 1.57 19.12 1.34
C PHE A 185 1.86 18.06 0.27
N LEU A 186 1.02 17.93 -0.75
CA LEU A 186 1.25 16.98 -1.84
C LEU A 186 2.55 17.31 -2.59
N VAL A 187 2.70 18.54 -3.05
CA VAL A 187 3.84 18.94 -3.88
C VAL A 187 5.16 18.77 -3.11
N SER A 188 5.22 19.20 -1.86
CA SER A 188 6.44 19.10 -1.05
C SER A 188 6.81 17.64 -0.74
N THR A 189 5.84 16.82 -0.35
CA THR A 189 6.09 15.41 0.01
C THR A 189 6.37 14.53 -1.21
N VAL A 190 5.73 14.78 -2.36
CA VAL A 190 6.03 14.10 -3.61
C VAL A 190 7.41 14.51 -4.14
N ALA A 191 7.76 15.80 -4.10
CA ALA A 191 9.10 16.26 -4.49
C ALA A 191 10.19 15.62 -3.63
N PHE A 192 10.00 15.58 -2.31
CA PHE A 192 10.91 14.88 -1.39
C PHE A 192 10.92 13.37 -1.62
N GLY A 193 9.77 12.77 -1.93
CA GLY A 193 9.65 11.37 -2.31
C GLY A 193 10.43 11.03 -3.58
N LEU A 194 10.38 11.89 -4.60
CA LEU A 194 11.17 11.74 -5.83
C LEU A 194 12.67 11.91 -5.58
N LEU A 195 13.06 12.89 -4.76
CA LEU A 195 14.45 13.07 -4.35
C LEU A 195 14.98 11.81 -3.64
N THR A 196 14.24 11.31 -2.66
CA THR A 196 14.63 10.08 -1.94
C THR A 196 14.59 8.85 -2.84
N TYR A 197 13.67 8.77 -3.80
CA TYR A 197 13.64 7.71 -4.81
C TYR A 197 14.94 7.68 -5.65
N MET A 198 15.43 8.84 -6.09
CA MET A 198 16.69 8.96 -6.83
C MET A 198 17.92 8.62 -5.97
N ILE A 199 17.92 9.05 -4.71
CA ILE A 199 19.05 8.83 -3.79
C ILE A 199 19.12 7.39 -3.31
N VAL A 200 17.99 6.77 -3.00
CA VAL A 200 17.90 5.42 -2.39
C VAL A 200 17.92 4.30 -3.43
N GLY A 201 17.66 4.60 -4.70
CA GLY A 201 17.66 3.59 -5.76
C GLY A 201 16.30 2.96 -6.02
N GLY A 202 15.21 3.74 -5.93
CA GLY A 202 13.92 3.33 -6.48
C GLY A 202 12.83 2.94 -5.47
N THR A 203 12.96 3.31 -4.19
CA THR A 203 11.92 3.03 -3.19
C THR A 203 10.73 3.96 -3.32
N ARG A 204 9.55 3.40 -3.63
CA ARG A 204 8.31 4.17 -3.86
C ARG A 204 7.50 4.44 -2.58
N ALA A 205 7.91 3.87 -1.46
CA ALA A 205 7.15 3.88 -0.20
C ALA A 205 6.83 5.30 0.29
N ASN A 206 7.82 6.21 0.30
CA ASN A 206 7.62 7.61 0.72
C ASN A 206 6.53 8.32 -0.09
N ILE A 207 6.54 8.13 -1.41
CA ILE A 207 5.58 8.73 -2.34
C ILE A 207 4.18 8.13 -2.08
N ILE A 208 4.08 6.81 -1.93
CA ILE A 208 2.81 6.11 -1.71
C ILE A 208 2.16 6.55 -0.39
N ILE A 209 2.92 6.62 0.70
CA ILE A 209 2.41 7.04 2.01
C ILE A 209 1.92 8.50 1.95
N ALA A 210 2.72 9.39 1.38
CA ALA A 210 2.36 10.80 1.22
C ALA A 210 1.07 10.97 0.40
N PHE A 211 0.97 10.27 -0.73
CA PHE A 211 -0.20 10.30 -1.59
C PHE A 211 -1.44 9.72 -0.91
N ALA A 212 -1.30 8.61 -0.18
CA ALA A 212 -2.40 8.02 0.58
C ALA A 212 -2.95 9.00 1.63
N ILE A 213 -2.07 9.65 2.40
CA ILE A 213 -2.48 10.62 3.42
C ILE A 213 -3.14 11.85 2.77
N PHE A 214 -2.59 12.34 1.66
CA PHE A 214 -3.20 13.42 0.87
C PHE A 214 -4.63 13.09 0.44
N LEU A 215 -4.85 11.89 -0.11
CA LEU A 215 -6.18 11.42 -0.51
C LEU A 215 -7.12 11.34 0.70
N PHE A 216 -6.67 10.79 1.82
CA PHE A 216 -7.49 10.70 3.03
C PHE A 216 -7.92 12.08 3.55
N ILE A 217 -7.00 13.03 3.61
CA ILE A 217 -7.30 14.40 4.00
C ILE A 217 -8.32 15.01 3.04
N GLY A 218 -8.13 14.83 1.72
CA GLY A 218 -9.03 15.34 0.70
C GLY A 218 -10.45 14.77 0.79
N ILE A 219 -10.58 13.48 1.10
CA ILE A 219 -11.88 12.83 1.29
C ILE A 219 -12.57 13.32 2.58
N ILE A 220 -11.85 13.38 3.70
CA ILE A 220 -12.40 13.84 4.98
C ILE A 220 -12.85 15.30 4.91
N ARG A 221 -12.11 16.15 4.20
CA ARG A 221 -12.45 17.56 3.98
C ARG A 221 -13.53 17.79 2.91
N GLY A 222 -13.93 16.74 2.18
CA GLY A 222 -14.92 16.83 1.11
C GLY A 222 -14.41 17.47 -0.19
N TRP A 223 -13.10 17.69 -0.34
CA TRP A 223 -12.51 18.19 -1.59
C TRP A 223 -12.40 17.12 -2.67
N ILE A 224 -12.25 15.85 -2.27
CA ILE A 224 -12.24 14.70 -3.17
C ILE A 224 -13.52 13.91 -2.95
N SER A 225 -14.33 13.78 -4.00
CA SER A 225 -15.48 12.87 -4.00
C SER A 225 -15.06 11.43 -4.31
N LEU A 226 -15.87 10.47 -3.88
CA LEU A 226 -15.64 9.05 -4.19
C LEU A 226 -15.66 8.80 -5.72
N TRP A 227 -16.47 9.55 -6.46
CA TRP A 227 -16.53 9.50 -7.92
C TRP A 227 -15.25 10.01 -8.58
N MET A 228 -14.64 11.06 -8.02
CA MET A 228 -13.34 11.55 -8.50
C MET A 228 -12.25 10.49 -8.28
N LEU A 229 -12.28 9.80 -7.14
CA LEU A 229 -11.35 8.68 -6.89
C LEU A 229 -11.58 7.51 -7.86
N ALA A 230 -12.85 7.14 -8.11
CA ALA A 230 -13.19 6.09 -9.07
C ALA A 230 -12.75 6.46 -10.50
N ALA A 231 -13.04 7.69 -10.94
CA ALA A 231 -12.62 8.19 -12.24
C ALA A 231 -11.09 8.26 -12.37
N ALA A 232 -10.40 8.76 -11.34
CA ALA A 232 -8.94 8.76 -11.30
C ALA A 232 -8.35 7.34 -11.32
N GLY A 233 -9.02 6.38 -10.66
CA GLY A 233 -8.65 4.96 -10.71
C GLY A 233 -8.78 4.38 -12.12
N VAL A 234 -9.90 4.60 -12.80
CA VAL A 234 -10.13 4.15 -14.18
C VAL A 234 -9.12 4.80 -15.14
N LEU A 235 -8.92 6.12 -15.05
CA LEU A 235 -7.91 6.82 -15.83
C LEU A 235 -6.50 6.31 -15.52
N GLY A 236 -6.22 5.95 -14.27
CA GLY A 236 -4.96 5.34 -13.85
C GLY A 236 -4.74 3.98 -14.49
N ILE A 237 -5.75 3.11 -14.54
CA ILE A 237 -5.69 1.81 -15.22
C ILE A 237 -5.37 2.00 -16.71
N VAL A 238 -6.12 2.88 -17.39
CA VAL A 238 -5.92 3.17 -18.83
C VAL A 238 -4.55 3.79 -19.08
N GLY A 239 -4.13 4.74 -18.26
CA GLY A 239 -2.83 5.39 -18.37
C GLY A 239 -1.66 4.43 -18.13
N MET A 240 -1.76 3.56 -17.12
CA MET A 240 -0.76 2.52 -16.85
C MET A 240 -0.66 1.53 -18.01
N PHE A 241 -1.78 1.12 -18.59
CA PHE A 241 -1.80 0.25 -19.77
C PHE A 241 -1.14 0.92 -20.98
N TRP A 242 -1.47 2.18 -21.25
CA TRP A 242 -0.86 2.94 -22.36
C TRP A 242 0.65 3.09 -22.18
N LEU A 243 1.12 3.39 -20.96
CA LEU A 243 2.54 3.43 -20.63
C LEU A 243 3.22 2.07 -20.78
N ALA A 244 2.54 0.97 -20.41
CA ALA A 244 3.06 -0.38 -20.60
C ALA A 244 3.25 -0.69 -22.09
N LEU A 245 2.25 -0.43 -22.93
CA LEU A 245 2.37 -0.62 -24.39
C LEU A 245 3.57 0.14 -24.96
N LYS A 246 3.72 1.42 -24.58
CA LYS A 246 4.83 2.26 -25.01
C LYS A 246 6.19 1.78 -24.50
N ARG A 247 6.26 1.30 -23.25
CA ARG A 247 7.50 0.84 -22.61
C ARG A 247 7.97 -0.50 -23.18
N TYR A 248 7.06 -1.40 -23.51
CA TYR A 248 7.40 -2.73 -24.04
C TYR A 248 7.51 -2.76 -25.57
N GLY A 249 7.36 -1.63 -26.26
CA GLY A 249 7.42 -1.58 -27.73
C GLY A 249 6.36 -2.45 -28.40
N LEU A 250 5.27 -2.70 -27.68
CA LEU A 250 4.23 -3.65 -28.04
C LEU A 250 3.31 -2.98 -29.06
N ASN A 251 3.57 -3.19 -30.35
CA ASN A 251 2.64 -2.89 -31.45
C ASN A 251 1.52 -3.95 -31.50
N VAL A 252 0.81 -4.06 -30.38
CA VAL A 252 -0.16 -5.12 -30.18
C VAL A 252 -1.51 -4.60 -30.60
N SER A 253 -2.18 -5.31 -31.51
CA SER A 253 -3.49 -4.95 -32.06
C SER A 253 -4.48 -6.09 -31.87
N GLY A 254 -5.75 -5.76 -31.59
CA GLY A 254 -6.80 -6.76 -31.40
C GLY A 254 -6.66 -7.56 -30.10
N ASP A 255 -6.70 -8.89 -30.22
CA ASP A 255 -6.86 -9.83 -29.10
C ASP A 255 -5.65 -9.90 -28.16
N GLU A 256 -4.43 -9.76 -28.68
CA GLU A 256 -3.22 -9.75 -27.86
C GLU A 256 -3.14 -8.49 -26.96
N ALA A 257 -3.71 -7.36 -27.39
CA ALA A 257 -3.71 -6.12 -26.63
C ALA A 257 -4.70 -6.25 -25.46
N PHE A 258 -5.83 -6.89 -25.72
CA PHE A 258 -6.83 -7.22 -24.72
C PHE A 258 -6.30 -8.24 -23.70
N TYR A 259 -5.59 -9.28 -24.15
CA TYR A 259 -4.88 -10.21 -23.26
C TYR A 259 -3.91 -9.47 -22.34
N THR A 260 -3.03 -8.65 -22.91
CA THR A 260 -2.01 -7.90 -22.17
C THR A 260 -2.65 -6.93 -21.18
N PHE A 261 -3.75 -6.27 -21.57
CA PHE A 261 -4.52 -5.40 -20.70
C PHE A 261 -5.06 -6.16 -19.48
N LEU A 262 -5.75 -7.28 -19.71
CA LEU A 262 -6.34 -8.09 -18.64
C LEU A 262 -5.27 -8.65 -17.70
N TYR A 263 -4.19 -9.18 -18.27
CA TYR A 263 -3.08 -9.76 -17.53
C TYR A 263 -2.42 -8.72 -16.61
N LEU A 264 -2.01 -7.58 -17.16
CA LEU A 264 -1.36 -6.51 -16.38
C LEU A 264 -2.30 -5.87 -15.37
N THR A 265 -3.57 -5.68 -15.72
CA THR A 265 -4.57 -5.08 -14.81
C THR A 265 -4.82 -5.99 -13.62
N ARG A 266 -4.96 -7.30 -13.86
CA ARG A 266 -5.10 -8.30 -12.79
C ARG A 266 -3.90 -8.26 -11.86
N ASP A 267 -2.68 -8.43 -12.38
CA ASP A 267 -1.48 -8.54 -11.55
C ASP A 267 -1.18 -7.24 -10.77
N THR A 268 -1.57 -6.08 -11.32
CA THR A 268 -1.36 -4.78 -10.68
C THR A 268 -2.35 -4.50 -9.56
N PHE A 269 -3.65 -4.75 -9.80
CA PHE A 269 -4.71 -4.31 -8.88
C PHE A 269 -5.23 -5.42 -7.96
N SER A 270 -5.14 -6.67 -8.40
CA SER A 270 -5.63 -7.83 -7.66
C SER A 270 -4.62 -8.97 -7.72
N PRO A 271 -3.58 -8.95 -6.85
CA PRO A 271 -2.59 -10.02 -6.72
C PRO A 271 -3.18 -11.26 -6.02
N TRP A 272 -4.43 -11.61 -6.29
CA TRP A 272 -5.11 -12.76 -5.70
C TRP A 272 -4.50 -14.09 -6.15
N GLU A 273 -3.99 -14.15 -7.38
CA GLU A 273 -3.26 -15.31 -7.88
C GLU A 273 -1.92 -15.48 -7.17
N ASN A 274 -1.25 -14.39 -6.76
CA ASN A 274 -0.05 -14.48 -5.94
C ASN A 274 -0.36 -15.10 -4.56
N LEU A 275 -1.53 -14.82 -3.98
CA LEU A 275 -1.96 -15.51 -2.76
C LEU A 275 -2.13 -17.01 -3.02
N ALA A 276 -2.74 -17.40 -4.15
CA ALA A 276 -2.87 -18.81 -4.51
C ALA A 276 -1.48 -19.47 -4.73
N LEU A 277 -0.54 -18.79 -5.37
CA LEU A 277 0.83 -19.27 -5.55
C LEU A 277 1.57 -19.44 -4.22
N LEU A 278 1.35 -18.54 -3.25
CA LEU A 278 1.88 -18.68 -1.89
C LEU A 278 1.31 -19.91 -1.18
N LEU A 279 0.01 -20.14 -1.30
CA LEU A 279 -0.65 -21.33 -0.73
C LEU A 279 -0.16 -22.61 -1.40
N GLN A 280 0.05 -22.59 -2.72
CA GLN A 280 0.59 -23.72 -3.47
C GLN A 280 2.02 -24.07 -3.04
N ASN A 281 2.84 -23.05 -2.78
CA ASN A 281 4.23 -23.22 -2.39
C ASN A 281 4.43 -23.21 -0.87
N TYR A 282 3.35 -23.35 -0.08
CA TYR A 282 3.42 -23.22 1.38
C TYR A 282 4.45 -24.16 2.02
N HIS A 283 4.61 -25.37 1.50
CA HIS A 283 5.61 -26.34 1.97
C HIS A 283 7.06 -25.91 1.74
N ASN A 284 7.31 -24.98 0.84
CA ASN A 284 8.64 -24.45 0.51
C ASN A 284 8.95 -23.15 1.27
N ILE A 285 8.06 -22.69 2.16
CA ILE A 285 8.21 -21.42 2.88
C ILE A 285 8.75 -21.69 4.29
N ASP A 286 9.99 -21.26 4.53
CA ASP A 286 10.57 -21.24 5.87
C ASP A 286 10.11 -20.02 6.67
N PHE A 287 9.39 -20.25 7.76
CA PHE A 287 8.88 -19.17 8.60
C PHE A 287 9.99 -18.58 9.48
N GLN A 288 10.36 -17.32 9.24
CA GLN A 288 11.41 -16.63 10.01
C GLN A 288 10.94 -16.11 11.38
N GLY A 289 9.71 -16.40 11.81
CA GLY A 289 9.20 -15.99 13.12
C GLY A 289 9.18 -14.47 13.31
N LEU A 290 9.57 -14.02 14.51
CA LEU A 290 9.69 -12.60 14.84
C LEU A 290 11.04 -12.00 14.42
N ALA A 291 11.93 -12.78 13.79
CA ALA A 291 13.27 -12.31 13.41
C ALA A 291 13.25 -11.05 12.54
N PRO A 292 12.31 -10.85 11.58
CA PRO A 292 12.24 -9.61 10.81
C PRO A 292 11.95 -8.37 11.68
N ILE A 293 11.03 -8.46 12.65
CA ILE A 293 10.69 -7.35 13.56
C ILE A 293 11.89 -6.99 14.43
N VAL A 294 12.58 -8.02 14.91
CA VAL A 294 13.77 -7.89 15.75
C VAL A 294 14.94 -7.29 14.98
N ARG A 295 15.18 -7.76 13.74
CA ARG A 295 16.15 -7.16 12.80
C ARG A 295 15.81 -5.70 12.52
N ASP A 296 14.53 -5.37 12.40
CA ASP A 296 14.13 -3.99 12.22
C ASP A 296 14.46 -3.14 13.45
N PHE A 297 14.29 -3.63 14.67
CA PHE A 297 14.53 -2.83 15.87
C PHE A 297 16.02 -2.51 16.11
N TYR A 298 16.92 -3.47 15.86
CA TYR A 298 18.34 -3.36 16.18
C TYR A 298 19.10 -2.30 15.39
N VAL A 299 18.55 -1.89 14.25
CA VAL A 299 19.07 -0.78 13.44
C VAL A 299 19.02 0.56 14.19
N PHE A 300 18.11 0.72 15.16
CA PHE A 300 18.00 1.93 15.98
C PHE A 300 18.96 1.94 17.18
N ILE A 301 19.56 0.79 17.51
CA ILE A 301 20.50 0.65 18.62
C ILE A 301 21.91 0.94 18.06
N PRO A 302 22.59 2.00 18.54
CA PRO A 302 23.93 2.29 18.09
C PRO A 302 24.90 1.15 18.39
N THR A 303 25.89 0.90 17.53
CA THR A 303 26.86 -0.19 17.68
C THR A 303 27.65 -0.11 18.99
N TRP A 304 27.87 1.10 19.53
CA TRP A 304 28.53 1.30 20.83
C TRP A 304 27.67 0.85 22.02
N LEU A 305 26.33 0.84 21.87
CA LEU A 305 25.40 0.35 22.88
C LEU A 305 25.19 -1.17 22.77
N TRP A 306 25.44 -1.76 21.59
CA TRP A 306 25.42 -3.21 21.40
C TRP A 306 26.50 -3.69 20.41
N PRO A 307 27.70 -4.03 20.92
CA PRO A 307 28.85 -4.40 20.08
C PRO A 307 28.67 -5.71 19.30
N GLY A 308 27.87 -6.65 19.82
CA GLY A 308 27.62 -7.97 19.23
C GLY A 308 26.35 -8.07 18.38
N ARG A 309 25.80 -6.94 17.91
CA ARG A 309 24.57 -6.96 17.11
C ARG A 309 24.81 -7.68 15.77
N PRO A 310 23.87 -8.53 15.30
CA PRO A 310 23.98 -9.16 13.99
C PRO A 310 24.05 -8.10 12.88
N SER A 311 24.99 -8.25 11.94
CA SER A 311 25.16 -7.41 10.75
C SER A 311 24.23 -7.83 9.61
#